data_AF-A0A7U2MYE0-F1
#
_entry.id   AF-A0A7U2MYE0-F1
#
_cell.length_a   1.000
_cell.length_b   1.000
_cell.length_c   1.000
_cell.angle_alpha   90.00
_cell.angle_beta   90.00
_cell.angle_gamma   90.00
#
_symmetry.space_group_name_H-M   'P 1'
#
loop_
_entity.id
_entity.type
_entity.pdbx_description
1 polymer ?
#
loop_
_entity_poly.entity_id
_entity_poly.type
_entity_poly.pdbx_seq_one_letter_code
_entity_poly.pdbx_strand_id
1 'polypeptide(L)'
;MNESVTSSFSELWIILLKAASKENAGEIVFLLDALDECEQHGSSQFMEALRRLYTDESQHNFNLKFLITSRPYSHIRQGFQPLNIPGQPAIHLSGESDVETKKISQEIDIFIEVKVNEVHDRLQLTNNERDMLRESLTRVTHRTYLWVYLTLEDLVQNQDYIDEKRIAEVTSNPPKTVDEAYERILARSKDPQKAKRLLSIVVGALRPLSLKEMNLALNLRKGQLSYADLTLEPENRFHEAIRSICGLFIMIVDSKIYLLHQTAREFLVAQEGTVEDINRPSGWRRSLRLQDSHCLLANICIQHLLFTDFEETPLSVAVGPSRDHSVFLDYSATHWTAHLLESKLQLEGMLPDLNIICDASTTRCQTWLHIYWASLNTEFPTGFTTLMVTSYFGLTPVTKHWIKINGIDFDARDHVYGRSALSWAAGNGHSAIVKLLTQRSWKKFLQRRALVDFAGKDG
;
A
#
# COMPACT_ATOMS: atom_id res chain seq x y z
N MET A 1 20.58 17.18 -4.74
CA MET A 1 19.38 16.88 -5.56
C MET A 1 18.20 17.41 -4.79
N ASN A 2 17.33 18.19 -5.41
CA ASN A 2 16.15 18.74 -4.75
C ASN A 2 15.17 17.57 -4.52
N GLU A 3 14.82 17.24 -3.28
CA GLU A 3 13.95 16.09 -2.96
C GLU A 3 12.57 16.21 -3.63
N SER A 4 12.14 17.43 -3.98
CA SER A 4 10.92 17.71 -4.74
C SER A 4 10.90 17.10 -6.15
N VAL A 5 12.07 16.97 -6.78
CA VAL A 5 12.19 16.42 -8.14
C VAL A 5 11.98 14.91 -8.13
N THR A 6 12.39 14.23 -7.06
CA THR A 6 12.31 12.76 -6.96
C THR A 6 10.92 12.22 -6.63
N SER A 7 9.98 13.08 -6.29
CA SER A 7 8.61 12.72 -5.90
C SER A 7 7.56 13.09 -6.97
N SER A 8 7.94 13.82 -8.03
CA SER A 8 7.05 14.17 -9.14
C SER A 8 7.26 13.28 -10.36
N PHE A 9 6.28 12.43 -10.67
CA PHE A 9 6.32 11.57 -11.86
C PHE A 9 6.55 12.38 -13.14
N SER A 10 5.84 13.51 -13.30
CA SER A 10 5.94 14.34 -14.51
C SER A 10 7.32 14.96 -14.68
N GLU A 11 7.94 15.43 -13.58
CA GLU A 11 9.29 16.00 -13.63
C GLU A 11 10.34 14.92 -13.91
N LEU A 12 10.25 13.77 -13.24
CA LEU A 12 11.13 12.63 -13.48
C LEU A 12 11.03 12.13 -14.92
N TRP A 13 9.80 12.06 -15.46
CA TRP A 13 9.58 11.68 -16.85
C TRP A 13 10.25 12.65 -17.81
N ILE A 14 10.10 13.96 -17.60
CA ILE A 14 10.76 14.99 -18.42
C ILE A 14 12.29 14.88 -18.32
N ILE A 15 12.83 14.65 -17.12
CA ILE A 15 14.27 14.48 -16.91
C ILE A 15 14.77 13.26 -17.65
N LEU A 16 14.05 12.13 -17.57
CA LEU A 16 14.38 10.90 -18.29
C LEU A 16 14.45 11.16 -19.80
N LEU A 17 13.43 11.79 -20.38
CA LEU A 17 13.40 12.10 -21.81
C LEU A 17 14.53 13.05 -22.23
N LYS A 18 14.81 14.08 -21.43
CA LYS A 18 15.95 14.99 -21.67
C LYS A 18 17.29 14.27 -21.60
N ALA A 19 17.45 13.33 -20.68
CA ALA A 19 18.66 12.52 -20.55
C ALA A 19 18.83 11.59 -21.77
N ALA A 20 17.75 10.93 -22.20
CA ALA A 20 17.74 10.04 -23.36
C ALA A 20 17.96 10.76 -24.70
N SER A 21 17.61 12.05 -24.78
CA SER A 21 17.78 12.89 -25.98
C SER A 21 19.18 13.46 -26.16
N LYS A 22 20.12 13.20 -25.24
CA LYS A 22 21.50 13.67 -25.41
C LYS A 22 22.22 12.79 -26.44
N GLU A 23 23.00 13.41 -27.33
CA GLU A 23 23.76 12.69 -28.38
C GLU A 23 24.67 11.58 -27.84
N ASN A 24 25.17 11.72 -26.61
CA ASN A 24 26.03 10.74 -25.96
C ASN A 24 25.29 9.67 -25.13
N ALA A 25 23.95 9.68 -25.09
CA ALA A 25 23.16 8.76 -24.29
C ALA A 25 23.16 7.32 -24.85
N GLY A 26 23.34 7.18 -26.17
CA GLY A 26 23.32 5.88 -26.84
C GLY A 26 21.94 5.20 -26.78
N GLU A 27 21.93 3.88 -26.87
CA GLU A 27 20.72 3.07 -26.67
C GLU A 27 20.46 2.84 -25.18
N ILE A 28 19.25 3.16 -24.74
CA ILE A 28 18.79 2.91 -23.38
C ILE A 28 17.61 1.94 -23.41
N VAL A 29 17.71 0.85 -22.67
CA VAL A 29 16.64 -0.15 -22.53
C VAL A 29 16.20 -0.23 -21.07
N PHE A 30 14.95 0.14 -20.80
CA PHE A 30 14.31 -0.05 -19.50
C PHE A 30 13.58 -1.39 -19.45
N LEU A 31 13.94 -2.23 -18.48
CA LEU A 31 13.20 -3.43 -18.14
C LEU A 31 12.29 -3.12 -16.94
N LEU A 32 10.98 -3.17 -17.16
CA LEU A 32 9.99 -3.06 -16.09
C LEU A 32 9.35 -4.43 -15.86
N ASP A 33 9.67 -5.04 -14.73
CA ASP A 33 9.12 -6.33 -14.35
C ASP A 33 7.81 -6.16 -13.57
N ALA A 34 6.83 -7.01 -13.86
CA ALA A 34 5.55 -7.14 -13.15
C ALA A 34 4.77 -5.83 -12.99
N LEU A 35 4.44 -5.15 -14.09
CA LEU A 35 3.65 -3.90 -14.06
C LEU A 35 2.31 -4.05 -13.32
N ASP A 36 1.72 -5.24 -13.30
CA ASP A 36 0.47 -5.52 -12.59
C ASP A 36 0.58 -5.49 -11.06
N GLU A 37 1.79 -5.51 -10.51
CA GLU A 37 2.02 -5.35 -9.07
C GLU A 37 2.12 -3.87 -8.64
N CYS A 38 2.18 -2.94 -9.60
CA CYS A 38 2.23 -1.51 -9.32
C CYS A 38 0.88 -0.97 -8.80
N GLU A 39 0.96 0.09 -7.99
CA GLU A 39 -0.21 0.85 -7.56
C GLU A 39 -0.99 1.39 -8.79
N GLN A 40 -2.32 1.36 -8.71
CA GLN A 40 -3.19 1.56 -9.87
C GLN A 40 -3.04 2.96 -10.50
N HIS A 41 -2.91 4.00 -9.69
CA HIS A 41 -2.73 5.36 -10.17
C HIS A 41 -1.37 5.54 -10.86
N GLY A 42 -0.28 5.10 -10.23
CA GLY A 42 1.07 5.15 -10.79
C GLY A 42 1.20 4.37 -12.10
N SER A 43 0.66 3.15 -12.16
CA SER A 43 0.67 2.34 -13.39
C SER A 43 -0.14 3.01 -14.51
N SER A 44 -1.28 3.64 -14.18
CA SER A 44 -2.09 4.39 -15.15
C SER A 44 -1.35 5.61 -15.70
N GLN A 45 -0.68 6.38 -14.85
CA GLN A 45 0.14 7.51 -15.28
C GLN A 45 1.30 7.07 -16.19
N PHE A 46 1.96 5.97 -15.83
CA PHE A 46 3.06 5.42 -16.61
C PHE A 46 2.63 4.90 -17.98
N MET A 47 1.52 4.14 -18.05
CA MET A 47 0.95 3.66 -19.31
C MET A 47 0.58 4.82 -20.24
N GLU A 48 -0.04 5.88 -19.72
CA GLU A 48 -0.36 7.09 -20.50
C GLU A 48 0.90 7.82 -20.99
N ALA A 49 1.94 7.89 -20.17
CA ALA A 49 3.21 8.51 -20.54
C ALA A 49 3.92 7.76 -21.67
N LEU A 50 3.98 6.42 -21.59
CA LEU A 50 4.48 5.57 -22.66
C LEU A 50 3.66 5.68 -23.93
N ARG A 51 2.32 5.74 -23.79
CA ARG A 51 1.44 5.91 -24.93
C ARG A 51 1.79 7.18 -25.69
N ARG A 52 1.91 8.30 -24.99
CA ARG A 52 2.31 9.58 -25.59
C ARG A 52 3.68 9.51 -26.26
N LEU A 53 4.66 8.90 -25.58
CA LEU A 53 6.04 8.79 -26.06
C LEU A 53 6.14 8.13 -27.44
N TYR A 54 5.35 7.08 -27.67
CA TYR A 54 5.42 6.31 -28.92
C TYR A 54 4.36 6.70 -29.96
N THR A 55 3.36 7.50 -29.61
CA THR A 55 2.37 8.02 -30.58
C THR A 55 2.76 9.37 -31.17
N ASP A 56 3.60 10.15 -30.49
CA ASP A 56 3.99 11.48 -30.94
C ASP A 56 5.21 11.39 -31.88
N GLU A 57 4.96 11.35 -33.19
CA GLU A 57 5.99 11.26 -34.24
C GLU A 57 6.95 12.46 -34.26
N SER A 58 6.63 13.55 -33.55
CA SER A 58 7.42 14.78 -33.53
C SER A 58 8.66 14.73 -32.62
N GLN A 59 8.86 13.63 -31.86
CA GLN A 59 9.94 13.49 -30.88
C GLN A 59 10.72 12.17 -31.05
N HIS A 60 11.55 12.03 -32.09
CA HIS A 60 12.29 10.78 -32.34
C HIS A 60 13.82 10.95 -32.45
N ASN A 61 14.42 11.84 -31.64
CA ASN A 61 15.87 11.96 -31.57
C ASN A 61 16.49 11.30 -30.33
N PHE A 62 15.85 10.26 -29.80
CA PHE A 62 16.35 9.44 -28.68
C PHE A 62 16.17 7.95 -28.96
N ASN A 63 17.13 7.12 -28.54
CA ASN A 63 17.05 5.66 -28.64
C ASN A 63 16.67 5.06 -27.28
N LEU A 64 15.40 5.24 -26.90
CA LEU A 64 14.83 4.77 -25.63
C LEU A 64 13.82 3.64 -25.89
N LYS A 65 14.04 2.49 -25.26
CA LYS A 65 13.18 1.30 -25.38
C LYS A 65 12.68 0.86 -24.01
N PHE A 66 11.47 0.33 -23.98
CA PHE A 66 10.87 -0.26 -22.79
C PHE A 66 10.50 -1.72 -23.08
N LEU A 67 10.99 -2.64 -22.23
CA LEU A 67 10.58 -4.03 -22.16
C LEU A 67 9.77 -4.19 -20.87
N ILE A 68 8.50 -4.58 -21.00
CA ILE A 68 7.57 -4.61 -19.88
C ILE A 68 7.02 -6.03 -19.76
N THR A 69 7.10 -6.61 -18.57
CA THR A 69 6.40 -7.86 -18.25
C THR A 69 5.16 -7.54 -17.41
N SER A 70 4.06 -8.25 -17.68
CA SER A 70 2.85 -8.11 -16.88
C SER A 70 1.89 -9.26 -17.12
N ARG A 71 1.05 -9.55 -16.13
CA ARG A 71 -0.14 -10.38 -16.31
C ARG A 71 -1.13 -9.71 -17.28
N PRO A 72 -1.88 -10.50 -18.06
CA PRO A 72 -2.77 -9.98 -19.10
C PRO A 72 -4.10 -9.38 -18.57
N TYR A 73 -4.08 -8.66 -17.46
CA TYR A 73 -5.28 -8.06 -16.88
C TYR A 73 -5.92 -7.05 -17.84
N SER A 74 -7.26 -6.98 -17.82
CA SER A 74 -8.03 -6.16 -18.76
C SER A 74 -7.64 -4.69 -18.73
N HIS A 75 -7.46 -4.11 -17.53
CA HIS A 75 -7.09 -2.71 -17.37
C HIS A 75 -5.70 -2.38 -17.94
N ILE A 76 -4.73 -3.30 -17.84
CA ILE A 76 -3.39 -3.14 -18.40
C ILE A 76 -3.45 -3.23 -19.92
N ARG A 77 -4.15 -4.25 -20.43
CA ARG A 77 -4.39 -4.40 -21.87
C ARG A 77 -5.07 -3.16 -22.46
N GLN A 78 -6.05 -2.61 -21.76
CA GLN A 78 -6.75 -1.38 -22.17
C GLN A 78 -5.87 -0.14 -22.04
N GLY A 79 -5.06 -0.02 -20.98
CA GLY A 79 -4.17 1.11 -20.76
C GLY A 79 -3.12 1.27 -21.87
N PHE A 80 -2.74 0.15 -22.51
CA PHE A 80 -1.89 0.17 -23.70
C PHE A 80 -2.68 0.23 -25.02
N GLN A 81 -4.00 0.38 -25.06
CA GLN A 81 -4.74 0.58 -26.32
C GLN A 81 -4.84 2.09 -26.68
N PRO A 82 -4.67 2.51 -27.95
CA PRO A 82 -4.53 1.69 -29.15
C PRO A 82 -3.06 1.54 -29.58
N LEU A 83 -2.13 1.19 -28.66
CA LEU A 83 -0.77 0.80 -29.04
C LEU A 83 -0.73 -0.55 -29.79
N ASN A 84 -1.73 -0.83 -30.61
CA ASN A 84 -1.51 -1.39 -31.94
C ASN A 84 -0.69 -0.39 -32.77
N ILE A 85 0.46 0.06 -32.26
CA ILE A 85 1.48 0.69 -33.05
C ILE A 85 1.90 -0.39 -34.04
N PRO A 86 1.80 -0.15 -35.36
CA PRO A 86 2.31 -1.09 -36.34
C PRO A 86 3.77 -1.43 -36.02
N GLY A 87 4.03 -2.68 -35.59
CA GLY A 87 5.38 -3.15 -35.28
C GLY A 87 5.76 -3.28 -33.80
N GLN A 88 4.89 -3.02 -32.82
CA GLN A 88 5.19 -3.39 -31.43
C GLN A 88 5.00 -4.91 -31.20
N PRO A 89 6.05 -5.67 -30.83
CA PRO A 89 5.93 -7.09 -30.57
C PRO A 89 5.34 -7.32 -29.17
N ALA A 90 4.01 -7.40 -29.06
CA ALA A 90 3.38 -7.94 -27.87
C ALA A 90 3.55 -9.47 -27.89
N ILE A 91 4.45 -9.98 -27.05
CA ILE A 91 4.65 -11.43 -26.89
C ILE A 91 3.70 -11.93 -25.81
N HIS A 92 2.67 -12.66 -26.19
CA HIS A 92 1.80 -13.34 -25.24
C HIS A 92 2.30 -14.77 -24.99
N LEU A 93 2.91 -14.99 -23.82
CA LEU A 93 3.29 -16.32 -23.35
C LEU A 93 2.06 -17.02 -22.77
N SER A 94 1.25 -17.66 -23.62
CA SER A 94 0.07 -18.40 -23.16
C SER A 94 0.46 -19.75 -22.56
N GLY A 95 0.28 -19.92 -21.24
CA GLY A 95 0.49 -21.20 -20.55
C GLY A 95 -0.74 -22.11 -20.52
N GLU A 96 -1.86 -21.70 -21.13
CA GLU A 96 -3.17 -22.33 -20.88
C GLU A 96 -3.49 -23.53 -21.78
N SER A 97 -2.75 -23.74 -22.87
CA SER A 97 -3.00 -24.90 -23.73
C SER A 97 -2.50 -26.19 -23.09
N ASP A 98 -3.14 -27.32 -23.39
CA ASP A 98 -2.71 -28.64 -22.90
C ASP A 98 -1.27 -29.00 -23.32
N VAL A 99 -0.85 -28.54 -24.50
CA VAL A 99 0.50 -28.78 -25.04
C VAL A 99 1.54 -27.98 -24.26
N GLU A 100 1.29 -26.68 -24.08
CA GLU A 100 2.21 -25.82 -23.31
C GLU A 100 2.24 -26.22 -21.83
N THR A 101 1.11 -26.58 -21.24
CA THR A 101 1.04 -27.10 -19.86
C THR A 101 1.93 -28.33 -19.68
N LYS A 102 1.96 -29.24 -20.66
CA LYS A 102 2.85 -30.43 -20.63
C LYS A 102 4.32 -30.05 -20.74
N LYS A 103 4.68 -29.12 -21.62
CA LYS A 103 6.07 -28.63 -21.76
C LYS A 103 6.54 -27.95 -20.47
N ILE A 104 5.72 -27.07 -19.90
CA ILE A 104 5.98 -26.41 -18.62
C ILE A 104 6.15 -27.45 -17.51
N SER A 105 5.29 -28.48 -17.48
CA SER A 105 5.41 -29.55 -16.48
C SER A 105 6.75 -30.31 -16.58
N GLN A 106 7.23 -30.57 -17.81
CA GLN A 106 8.53 -31.21 -18.03
C GLN A 106 9.70 -30.30 -17.62
N GLU A 107 9.60 -29.00 -17.87
CA GLU A 107 10.60 -28.03 -17.42
C GLU A 107 10.65 -27.95 -15.88
N ILE A 108 9.48 -27.98 -15.23
CA ILE A 108 9.38 -28.02 -13.77
C ILE A 108 9.97 -29.32 -13.21
N ASP A 109 9.94 -30.44 -13.93
CA ASP A 109 10.60 -31.69 -13.49
C ASP A 109 12.12 -31.54 -13.41
N ILE A 110 12.71 -30.84 -14.39
CA ILE A 110 14.13 -30.49 -14.37
C ILE A 110 14.42 -29.58 -13.17
N PHE A 111 13.56 -28.59 -12.92
CA PHE A 111 13.70 -27.71 -11.76
C PHE A 111 13.59 -28.45 -10.43
N ILE A 112 12.65 -29.41 -10.30
CA ILE A 112 12.51 -30.27 -9.12
C ILE A 112 13.78 -31.08 -8.91
N GLU A 113 14.33 -31.70 -9.95
CA GLU A 113 15.56 -32.48 -9.85
C GLU A 113 16.71 -31.63 -9.31
N VAL A 114 16.92 -30.43 -9.86
CA VAL A 114 17.97 -29.51 -9.38
C VAL A 114 17.72 -29.12 -7.92
N LYS A 115 16.50 -28.71 -7.56
CA LYS A 115 16.20 -28.23 -6.21
C LYS A 115 16.20 -29.32 -5.16
N VAL A 116 15.76 -30.53 -5.49
CA VAL A 116 15.84 -31.68 -4.59
C VAL A 116 17.30 -32.08 -4.34
N ASN A 117 18.16 -32.00 -5.36
CA ASN A 117 19.60 -32.23 -5.17
C ASN A 117 20.25 -31.15 -4.28
N GLU A 118 19.89 -29.87 -4.46
CA GLU A 118 20.34 -28.80 -3.54
C GLU A 118 19.91 -29.07 -2.09
N VAL A 119 18.67 -29.53 -1.88
CA VAL A 119 18.15 -29.90 -0.54
C VAL A 119 18.85 -31.15 0.01
N HIS A 120 19.12 -32.14 -0.83
CA HIS A 120 19.88 -33.34 -0.48
C HIS A 120 21.27 -32.98 0.04
N ASP A 121 22.00 -32.13 -0.68
CA ASP A 121 23.34 -31.69 -0.29
C ASP A 121 23.30 -30.83 1.00
N ARG A 122 22.32 -29.92 1.10
CA ARG A 122 22.17 -29.03 2.26
C ARG A 122 21.83 -29.78 3.55
N LEU A 123 20.92 -30.75 3.49
CA LEU A 123 20.43 -31.50 4.66
C LEU A 123 21.07 -32.88 4.83
N GLN A 124 22.02 -33.25 3.95
CA GLN A 124 22.68 -34.55 3.96
C GLN A 124 21.68 -35.72 3.91
N LEU A 125 20.66 -35.59 3.06
CA LEU A 125 19.63 -36.62 2.91
C LEU A 125 20.23 -37.94 2.41
N THR A 126 19.64 -39.06 2.76
CA THR A 126 19.99 -40.34 2.10
C THR A 126 19.51 -40.33 0.64
N ASN A 127 20.13 -41.16 -0.21
CA ASN A 127 19.69 -41.33 -1.59
C ASN A 127 18.20 -41.74 -1.69
N ASN A 128 17.74 -42.58 -0.74
CA ASN A 128 16.35 -43.01 -0.70
C ASN A 128 15.39 -41.85 -0.36
N GLU A 129 15.73 -41.00 0.61
CA GLU A 129 14.93 -39.82 0.95
C GLU A 129 14.86 -38.82 -0.21
N ARG A 130 15.99 -38.58 -0.87
CA ARG A 130 16.06 -37.75 -2.09
C ARG A 130 15.12 -38.29 -3.17
N ASP A 131 15.21 -39.58 -3.46
CA ASP A 131 14.42 -40.20 -4.52
C ASP A 131 12.92 -40.18 -4.18
N MET A 132 12.55 -40.46 -2.92
CA MET A 132 11.17 -40.33 -2.44
C MET A 132 10.63 -38.90 -2.55
N LEU A 133 11.44 -37.90 -2.21
CA LEU A 133 11.06 -36.49 -2.30
C LEU A 133 10.84 -36.08 -3.76
N ARG A 134 11.78 -36.40 -4.64
CA ARG A 134 11.65 -36.17 -6.08
C ARG A 134 10.39 -36.80 -6.65
N GLU A 135 10.17 -38.09 -6.39
CA GLU A 135 9.01 -38.79 -6.91
C GLU A 135 7.70 -38.19 -6.39
N SER A 136 7.65 -37.84 -5.10
CA SER A 136 6.46 -37.22 -4.51
C SER A 136 6.12 -35.90 -5.16
N LEU A 137 7.10 -35.01 -5.35
CA LEU A 137 6.89 -33.70 -5.98
C LEU A 137 6.50 -33.82 -7.47
N THR A 138 7.11 -34.76 -8.19
CA THR A 138 6.84 -35.00 -9.62
C THR A 138 5.43 -35.57 -9.85
N ARG A 139 4.82 -36.23 -8.86
CA ARG A 139 3.44 -36.75 -8.95
C ARG A 139 2.37 -35.66 -8.85
N VAL A 140 2.66 -34.47 -8.33
CA VAL A 140 1.67 -33.40 -8.12
C VAL A 140 1.35 -32.69 -9.45
N THR A 141 0.11 -32.77 -9.92
CA THR A 141 -0.32 -32.11 -11.15
C THR A 141 -0.52 -30.61 -10.96
N HIS A 142 -0.39 -29.81 -12.04
CA HIS A 142 -0.54 -28.34 -12.04
C HIS A 142 0.39 -27.58 -11.06
N ARG A 143 1.55 -28.17 -10.76
CA ARG A 143 2.65 -27.54 -10.00
C ARG A 143 3.22 -26.33 -10.74
N THR A 144 3.72 -25.36 -9.97
CA THR A 144 4.43 -24.16 -10.46
C THR A 144 5.83 -24.09 -9.85
N TYR A 145 6.74 -23.30 -10.44
CA TYR A 145 8.06 -23.02 -9.85
C TYR A 145 7.95 -22.52 -8.39
N LEU A 146 6.99 -21.62 -8.15
CA LEU A 146 6.73 -21.09 -6.83
C LEU A 146 6.25 -22.17 -5.86
N TRP A 147 5.38 -23.09 -6.29
CA TRP A 147 4.95 -24.21 -5.45
C TRP A 147 6.11 -25.12 -5.05
N VAL A 148 7.01 -25.44 -5.99
CA VAL A 148 8.21 -26.26 -5.71
C VAL A 148 9.10 -25.55 -4.69
N TYR A 149 9.38 -24.27 -4.93
CA TYR A 149 10.16 -23.42 -4.02
C TYR A 149 9.55 -23.39 -2.62
N LEU A 150 8.26 -23.10 -2.49
CA LEU A 150 7.55 -23.05 -1.21
C LEU A 150 7.60 -24.39 -0.48
N THR A 151 7.34 -25.49 -1.18
CA THR A 151 7.30 -26.83 -0.58
C THR A 151 8.67 -27.26 -0.07
N LEU A 152 9.72 -27.00 -0.84
CA LEU A 152 11.09 -27.36 -0.47
C LEU A 152 11.67 -26.42 0.59
N GLU A 153 11.52 -25.10 0.46
CA GLU A 153 12.05 -24.19 1.48
C GLU A 153 11.29 -24.32 2.81
N ASP A 154 9.99 -24.62 2.79
CA ASP A 154 9.23 -24.93 4.00
C ASP A 154 9.72 -26.22 4.69
N LEU A 155 10.24 -27.17 3.93
CA LEU A 155 10.91 -28.36 4.47
C LEU A 155 12.18 -27.96 5.24
N VAL A 156 12.99 -27.06 4.67
CA VAL A 156 14.31 -26.74 5.21
C VAL A 156 14.32 -25.58 6.22
N GLN A 157 13.25 -24.80 6.34
CA GLN A 157 13.22 -23.61 7.20
C GLN A 157 13.82 -23.86 8.61
N ASN A 158 14.91 -23.13 8.90
CA ASN A 158 15.59 -23.05 10.20
C ASN A 158 16.10 -24.39 10.78
N GLN A 159 16.54 -25.31 9.92
CA GLN A 159 17.04 -26.61 10.33
C GLN A 159 18.32 -26.96 9.57
N ASP A 160 19.41 -27.22 10.28
CA ASP A 160 20.62 -27.86 9.72
C ASP A 160 20.45 -29.38 9.58
N TYR A 161 19.43 -29.93 10.25
CA TYR A 161 19.09 -31.34 10.28
C TYR A 161 17.58 -31.51 10.28
N ILE A 162 17.06 -32.43 9.47
CA ILE A 162 15.64 -32.74 9.41
C ILE A 162 15.38 -34.15 9.94
N ASP A 163 14.35 -34.30 10.76
CA ASP A 163 13.89 -35.62 11.20
C ASP A 163 13.25 -36.37 10.02
N GLU A 164 13.52 -37.68 9.91
CA GLU A 164 12.98 -38.59 8.89
C GLU A 164 11.45 -38.48 8.82
N LYS A 165 10.79 -38.24 9.97
CA LYS A 165 9.34 -37.99 10.05
C LYS A 165 8.87 -36.83 9.18
N ARG A 166 9.62 -35.72 9.14
CA ARG A 166 9.22 -34.52 8.39
C ARG A 166 9.38 -34.73 6.89
N ILE A 167 10.41 -35.48 6.48
CA ILE A 167 10.54 -35.94 5.09
C ILE A 167 9.35 -36.85 4.76
N ALA A 168 9.06 -37.84 5.60
CA ALA A 168 7.94 -38.77 5.40
C ALA A 168 6.58 -38.04 5.31
N GLU A 169 6.34 -37.02 6.12
CA GLU A 169 5.13 -36.19 6.07
C GLU A 169 4.99 -35.48 4.73
N VAL A 170 6.05 -34.84 4.25
CA VAL A 170 6.04 -34.11 2.97
C VAL A 170 5.93 -35.07 1.78
N THR A 171 6.60 -36.22 1.83
CA THR A 171 6.55 -37.20 0.73
C THR A 171 5.21 -37.94 0.68
N SER A 172 4.57 -38.20 1.83
CA SER A 172 3.28 -38.91 1.90
C SER A 172 2.11 -38.04 1.48
N ASN A 173 2.14 -36.75 1.80
CA ASN A 173 1.05 -35.83 1.48
C ASN A 173 1.61 -34.44 1.13
N PRO A 174 2.23 -34.23 -0.04
CA PRO A 174 2.70 -32.91 -0.45
C PRO A 174 1.50 -31.95 -0.65
N PRO A 175 1.70 -30.62 -0.55
CA PRO A 175 0.63 -29.68 -0.88
C PRO A 175 0.25 -29.84 -2.34
N LYS A 176 -1.03 -29.93 -2.69
CA LYS A 176 -1.45 -30.17 -4.08
C LYS A 176 -1.50 -28.90 -4.92
N THR A 177 -1.52 -27.74 -4.27
CA THR A 177 -1.62 -26.43 -4.90
C THR A 177 -0.75 -25.41 -4.18
N VAL A 178 -0.49 -24.28 -4.83
CA VAL A 178 0.15 -23.12 -4.19
C VAL A 178 -0.65 -22.66 -2.97
N ASP A 179 -1.98 -22.65 -3.04
CA ASP A 179 -2.87 -22.29 -1.93
C ASP A 179 -2.68 -23.22 -0.72
N GLU A 180 -2.57 -24.53 -0.95
CA GLU A 180 -2.29 -25.49 0.14
C GLU A 180 -0.89 -25.30 0.73
N ALA A 181 0.11 -24.97 -0.10
CA ALA A 181 1.47 -24.69 0.39
C ALA A 181 1.47 -23.45 1.29
N TYR A 182 0.78 -22.39 0.88
CA TYR A 182 0.55 -21.20 1.70
C TYR A 182 -0.15 -21.50 3.02
N GLU A 183 -1.22 -22.30 2.98
CA GLU A 183 -1.96 -22.69 4.18
C GLU A 183 -1.04 -23.41 5.19
N ARG A 184 -0.18 -24.33 4.72
CA ARG A 184 0.77 -25.05 5.59
C ARG A 184 1.82 -24.13 6.20
N ILE A 185 2.37 -23.19 5.42
CA ILE A 185 3.36 -22.22 5.92
C ILE A 185 2.74 -21.38 7.04
N LEU A 186 1.54 -20.85 6.82
CA LEU A 186 0.88 -20.00 7.81
C LEU A 186 0.30 -20.79 9.00
N ALA A 187 -0.08 -22.05 8.82
CA ALA A 187 -0.52 -22.94 9.90
C ALA A 187 0.59 -23.23 10.94
N ARG A 188 1.87 -23.07 10.55
CA ARG A 188 3.03 -23.21 11.45
C ARG A 188 3.35 -21.95 12.24
N SER A 189 2.60 -20.88 12.03
CA SER A 189 2.80 -19.63 12.76
C SER A 189 2.71 -19.85 14.28
N LYS A 190 3.72 -19.40 15.02
CA LYS A 190 3.71 -19.43 16.49
C LYS A 190 2.67 -18.51 17.11
N ASP A 191 2.21 -17.50 16.36
CA ASP A 191 1.19 -16.55 16.78
C ASP A 191 0.28 -16.20 15.59
N PRO A 192 -0.75 -17.03 15.31
CA PRO A 192 -1.66 -16.81 14.19
C PRO A 192 -2.40 -15.47 14.26
N GLN A 193 -2.64 -14.93 15.46
CA GLN A 193 -3.35 -13.64 15.60
C GLN A 193 -2.44 -12.48 15.21
N LYS A 194 -1.18 -12.49 15.67
CA LYS A 194 -0.18 -11.49 15.26
C LYS A 194 0.18 -11.63 13.79
N ALA A 195 0.26 -12.85 13.25
CA ALA A 195 0.40 -13.10 11.81
C ALA A 195 -0.74 -12.46 11.02
N LYS A 196 -1.98 -12.67 11.46
CA LYS A 196 -3.15 -12.12 10.78
C LYS A 196 -3.15 -10.60 10.80
N ARG A 197 -2.82 -9.98 11.94
CA ARG A 197 -2.67 -8.53 12.05
C ARG A 197 -1.56 -8.00 11.14
N LEU A 198 -0.39 -8.64 11.12
CA LEU A 198 0.74 -8.27 10.25
C LEU A 198 0.35 -8.34 8.78
N LEU A 199 -0.24 -9.46 8.35
CA LEU A 199 -0.64 -9.65 6.96
C LEU A 199 -1.76 -8.69 6.54
N SER A 200 -2.72 -8.38 7.43
CA SER A 200 -3.70 -7.31 7.18
C SER A 200 -3.04 -5.95 6.96
N ILE A 201 -2.02 -5.62 7.75
CA ILE A 201 -1.26 -4.37 7.58
C ILE A 201 -0.52 -4.39 6.23
N VAL A 202 0.21 -5.45 5.90
CA VAL A 202 0.97 -5.56 4.64
C VAL A 202 0.06 -5.45 3.43
N VAL A 203 -1.08 -6.15 3.44
CA VAL A 203 -2.04 -6.18 2.33
C VAL A 203 -2.77 -4.85 2.15
N GLY A 204 -3.08 -4.16 3.26
CA GLY A 204 -3.79 -2.88 3.24
C GLY A 204 -2.90 -1.67 3.03
N ALA A 205 -1.57 -1.80 3.20
CA ALA A 205 -0.66 -0.68 3.14
C ALA A 205 -0.54 -0.10 1.72
N LEU A 206 -0.45 1.23 1.62
CA LEU A 206 -0.33 1.94 0.33
C LEU A 206 1.11 1.97 -0.20
N ARG A 207 2.07 1.63 0.66
CA ARG A 207 3.46 1.34 0.30
C ARG A 207 4.01 0.27 1.26
N PRO A 208 5.06 -0.48 0.86
CA PRO A 208 5.77 -1.36 1.78
C PRO A 208 6.23 -0.60 3.03
N LEU A 209 5.92 -1.16 4.20
CA LEU A 209 6.34 -0.62 5.49
C LEU A 209 7.74 -1.14 5.81
N SER A 210 8.56 -0.27 6.38
CA SER A 210 9.84 -0.68 6.96
C SER A 210 9.65 -1.56 8.20
N LEU A 211 10.68 -2.29 8.61
CA LEU A 211 10.71 -3.06 9.84
C LEU A 211 10.37 -2.19 11.05
N LYS A 212 10.93 -0.98 11.15
CA LYS A 212 10.64 -0.04 12.24
C LYS A 212 9.17 0.41 12.24
N GLU A 213 8.64 0.76 11.07
CA GLU A 213 7.24 1.16 10.92
C GLU A 213 6.28 0.03 11.28
N MET A 214 6.56 -1.20 10.82
CA MET A 214 5.76 -2.37 11.15
C MET A 214 5.85 -2.72 12.64
N ASN A 215 7.01 -2.57 13.26
CA ASN A 215 7.20 -2.78 14.70
C ASN A 215 6.30 -1.85 15.51
N LEU A 216 6.25 -0.57 15.13
CA LEU A 216 5.31 0.39 15.72
C LEU A 216 3.85 -0.01 15.45
N ALA A 217 3.48 -0.24 14.20
CA ALA A 217 2.10 -0.54 13.80
C ALA A 217 1.53 -1.80 14.47
N LEU A 218 2.36 -2.83 14.69
CA LEU A 218 1.97 -4.04 15.39
C LEU A 218 1.83 -3.85 16.90
N ASN A 219 2.68 -3.04 17.51
CA ASN A 219 2.70 -2.85 18.96
C ASN A 219 1.81 -1.69 19.44
N LEU A 220 1.37 -0.80 18.55
CA LEU A 220 0.49 0.32 18.89
C LEU A 220 -0.89 -0.17 19.33
N ARG A 221 -1.25 0.15 20.57
CA ARG A 221 -2.55 -0.14 21.21
C ARG A 221 -3.29 1.13 21.53
N LYS A 222 -4.62 1.02 21.65
CA LYS A 222 -5.48 2.14 22.04
C LYS A 222 -5.07 2.67 23.42
N GLY A 223 -4.92 3.99 23.52
CA GLY A 223 -4.58 4.69 24.76
C GLY A 223 -3.09 4.90 25.01
N GLN A 224 -2.20 4.39 24.16
CA GLN A 224 -0.79 4.82 24.13
C GLN A 224 -0.74 6.16 23.39
N LEU A 225 -0.12 7.17 24.01
CA LEU A 225 -0.15 8.55 23.52
C LEU A 225 1.27 9.11 23.31
N SER A 226 2.31 8.31 23.43
CA SER A 226 3.66 8.74 23.11
C SER A 226 4.56 7.59 22.64
N TYR A 227 5.69 7.92 22.01
CA TYR A 227 6.72 6.92 21.69
C TYR A 227 7.30 6.27 22.96
N ALA A 228 7.35 7.00 24.07
CA ALA A 228 7.83 6.48 25.36
C ALA A 228 6.91 5.40 25.95
N ASP A 229 5.63 5.37 25.56
CA ASP A 229 4.67 4.34 25.99
C ASP A 229 4.83 3.01 25.23
N LEU A 230 5.65 3.00 24.17
CA LEU A 230 5.82 1.84 23.29
C LEU A 230 7.01 0.98 23.70
N THR A 231 6.76 -0.31 23.89
CA THR A 231 7.83 -1.32 24.02
C THR A 231 8.16 -1.87 22.64
N LEU A 232 9.14 -1.27 21.97
CA LEU A 232 9.60 -1.71 20.65
C LEU A 232 10.83 -2.61 20.75
N GLU A 233 10.82 -3.70 19.98
CA GLU A 233 11.98 -4.59 19.88
C GLU A 233 13.05 -3.99 18.95
N PRO A 234 14.36 -4.22 19.18
CA PRO A 234 15.40 -3.89 18.22
C PRO A 234 15.13 -4.54 16.86
N GLU A 235 15.48 -3.83 15.78
CA GLU A 235 15.14 -4.20 14.41
C GLU A 235 15.59 -5.62 14.03
N ASN A 236 16.77 -6.05 14.48
CA ASN A 236 17.28 -7.42 14.25
C ASN A 236 16.43 -8.50 14.93
N ARG A 237 15.98 -8.25 16.17
CA ARG A 237 15.09 -9.18 16.89
C ARG A 237 13.71 -9.20 16.25
N PHE A 238 13.21 -8.04 15.86
CA PHE A 238 11.92 -7.92 15.20
C PHE A 238 11.89 -8.59 13.82
N HIS A 239 12.98 -8.49 13.06
CA HIS A 239 13.18 -9.21 11.80
C HIS A 239 13.02 -10.73 11.96
N GLU A 240 13.71 -11.32 12.95
CA GLU A 240 13.57 -12.75 13.26
C GLU A 240 12.17 -13.09 13.77
N ALA A 241 11.57 -12.23 14.59
CA ALA A 241 10.20 -12.42 15.09
C ALA A 241 9.18 -12.49 13.94
N ILE A 242 9.26 -11.58 12.98
CA ILE A 242 8.39 -11.57 11.80
C ILE A 242 8.57 -12.84 10.96
N ARG A 243 9.81 -13.26 10.71
CA ARG A 243 10.10 -14.53 10.02
C ARG A 243 9.54 -15.74 10.76
N SER A 244 9.57 -15.74 12.10
CA SER A 244 9.01 -16.83 12.91
C SER A 244 7.48 -16.91 12.88
N ILE A 245 6.80 -15.82 12.52
CA ILE A 245 5.34 -15.71 12.53
C ILE A 245 4.76 -15.93 11.13
N CYS A 246 5.38 -15.37 10.09
CA CYS A 246 4.85 -15.44 8.72
C CYS A 246 5.69 -16.34 7.79
N GLY A 247 6.86 -16.80 8.22
CA GLY A 247 7.70 -17.72 7.45
C GLY A 247 8.04 -17.18 6.05
N LEU A 248 7.99 -18.07 5.06
CA LEU A 248 8.23 -17.76 3.64
C LEU A 248 7.13 -16.91 3.00
N PHE A 249 6.04 -16.61 3.72
CA PHE A 249 4.92 -15.87 3.15
C PHE A 249 5.27 -14.41 2.84
N ILE A 250 6.34 -13.91 3.44
CA ILE A 250 6.83 -12.54 3.33
C ILE A 250 8.31 -12.52 2.94
N MET A 251 8.73 -11.42 2.34
CA MET A 251 10.13 -11.10 2.07
C MET A 251 10.51 -9.78 2.70
N ILE A 252 11.78 -9.64 3.05
CA ILE A 252 12.33 -8.40 3.60
C ILE A 252 13.50 -7.97 2.71
N VAL A 253 13.33 -6.84 2.04
CA VAL A 253 14.31 -6.25 1.11
C VAL A 253 14.53 -4.80 1.52
N ASP A 254 15.79 -4.41 1.74
CA ASP A 254 16.16 -3.06 2.21
C ASP A 254 15.33 -2.59 3.42
N SER A 255 15.21 -3.46 4.43
CA SER A 255 14.37 -3.27 5.64
C SER A 255 12.88 -3.03 5.37
N LYS A 256 12.36 -3.25 4.16
CA LYS A 256 10.93 -3.16 3.83
C LYS A 256 10.30 -4.54 3.69
N ILE A 257 9.06 -4.66 4.15
CA ILE A 257 8.31 -5.91 4.18
C ILE A 257 7.40 -6.01 2.94
N TYR A 258 7.51 -7.14 2.24
CA TYR A 258 6.71 -7.48 1.08
C TYR A 258 6.04 -8.83 1.30
N LEU A 259 4.95 -9.09 0.58
CA LEU A 259 4.50 -10.47 0.37
C LEU A 259 5.51 -11.17 -0.54
N LEU A 260 5.62 -12.50 -0.43
CA LEU A 260 6.52 -13.28 -1.28
C LEU A 260 6.24 -13.08 -2.78
N HIS A 261 4.96 -13.00 -3.14
CA HIS A 261 4.51 -12.91 -4.52
C HIS A 261 3.06 -12.43 -4.60
N GLN A 262 2.63 -11.90 -5.75
CA GLN A 262 1.25 -11.46 -5.95
C GLN A 262 0.21 -12.56 -5.70
N THR A 263 0.53 -13.83 -5.97
CA THR A 263 -0.37 -14.96 -5.65
C THR A 263 -0.64 -15.10 -4.15
N ALA A 264 0.29 -14.67 -3.29
CA ALA A 264 0.10 -14.65 -1.84
C ALA A 264 -0.97 -13.61 -1.44
N ARG A 265 -1.00 -12.47 -2.13
CA ARG A 265 -2.05 -11.46 -1.96
C ARG A 265 -3.41 -12.00 -2.40
N GLU A 266 -3.46 -12.60 -3.60
CA GLU A 266 -4.67 -13.21 -4.17
C GLU A 266 -5.22 -14.33 -3.28
N PHE A 267 -4.33 -15.11 -2.64
CA PHE A 267 -4.69 -16.14 -1.68
C PHE A 267 -5.36 -15.57 -0.41
N LEU A 268 -4.82 -14.48 0.16
CA LEU A 268 -5.33 -13.90 1.42
C LEU A 268 -6.60 -13.06 1.25
N VAL A 269 -6.70 -12.32 0.14
CA VAL A 269 -7.72 -11.27 -0.03
C VAL A 269 -9.03 -11.84 -0.57
N ALA A 270 -10.12 -11.60 0.16
CA ALA A 270 -11.48 -11.87 -0.32
C ALA A 270 -11.89 -10.84 -1.39
N GLN A 271 -12.44 -11.31 -2.51
CA GLN A 271 -13.01 -10.44 -3.54
C GLN A 271 -14.32 -9.81 -3.06
N GLU A 272 -14.55 -8.53 -3.42
CA GLU A 272 -15.80 -7.85 -3.11
C GLU A 272 -16.97 -8.52 -3.86
N GLY A 273 -18.06 -8.85 -3.15
CA GLY A 273 -19.27 -9.43 -3.73
C GLY A 273 -19.38 -10.95 -3.71
N THR A 274 -18.38 -11.69 -3.20
CA THR A 274 -18.59 -13.11 -2.89
C THR A 274 -19.50 -13.23 -1.67
N VAL A 275 -20.67 -13.83 -1.86
CA VAL A 275 -21.66 -14.16 -0.82
C VAL A 275 -20.93 -14.74 0.39
N GLU A 276 -21.27 -14.26 1.59
CA GLU A 276 -20.75 -14.80 2.84
C GLU A 276 -21.03 -16.29 2.87
N ASP A 277 -20.00 -17.08 2.62
CA ASP A 277 -20.06 -18.51 2.85
C ASP A 277 -20.19 -18.67 4.36
N ILE A 278 -21.41 -18.99 4.81
CA ILE A 278 -21.78 -19.19 6.21
C ILE A 278 -20.91 -20.31 6.83
N ASN A 279 -20.25 -21.10 5.99
CA ASN A 279 -19.20 -22.06 6.30
C ASN A 279 -17.82 -21.58 5.84
N ARG A 280 -17.33 -20.41 6.29
CA ARG A 280 -15.94 -20.01 6.04
C ARG A 280 -15.02 -21.15 6.52
N PRO A 281 -14.22 -21.78 5.65
CA PRO A 281 -13.28 -22.79 6.09
C PRO A 281 -12.31 -22.14 7.09
N SER A 282 -12.01 -22.86 8.16
CA SER A 282 -11.07 -22.48 9.21
C SER A 282 -9.63 -22.48 8.69
N GLY A 283 -9.31 -21.53 7.81
CA GLY A 283 -8.01 -21.38 7.17
C GLY A 283 -7.71 -19.94 6.71
N TRP A 284 -6.54 -19.75 6.11
CA TRP A 284 -5.99 -18.44 5.71
C TRP A 284 -6.52 -17.94 4.37
N ARG A 285 -6.97 -18.85 3.51
CA ARG A 285 -7.51 -18.51 2.19
C ARG A 285 -8.71 -17.56 2.28
N ARG A 286 -8.63 -16.41 1.61
CA ARG A 286 -9.64 -15.33 1.61
C ARG A 286 -10.03 -14.87 3.03
N SER A 287 -9.10 -15.00 3.98
CA SER A 287 -9.35 -14.68 5.39
C SER A 287 -9.32 -13.18 5.68
N LEU A 288 -8.80 -12.36 4.76
CA LEU A 288 -8.64 -10.92 4.90
C LEU A 288 -9.59 -10.18 3.95
N ARG A 289 -10.30 -9.17 4.47
CA ARG A 289 -11.03 -8.19 3.66
C ARG A 289 -10.19 -6.92 3.55
N LEU A 290 -10.11 -6.33 2.36
CA LEU A 290 -9.35 -5.08 2.17
C LEU A 290 -9.92 -3.95 3.01
N GLN A 291 -11.25 -3.83 3.07
CA GLN A 291 -11.93 -2.81 3.89
C GLN A 291 -11.53 -2.89 5.38
N ASP A 292 -11.47 -4.10 5.94
CA ASP A 292 -11.02 -4.33 7.32
C ASP A 292 -9.53 -3.96 7.51
N SER A 293 -8.72 -4.19 6.49
CA SER A 293 -7.30 -3.85 6.49
C SER A 293 -7.06 -2.34 6.44
N HIS A 294 -7.82 -1.62 5.60
CA HIS A 294 -7.85 -0.15 5.58
C HIS A 294 -8.40 0.42 6.90
N CYS A 295 -9.45 -0.18 7.47
CA CYS A 295 -9.96 0.19 8.80
C CYS A 295 -8.87 0.07 9.88
N LEU A 296 -8.15 -1.05 9.90
CA LEU A 296 -7.05 -1.27 10.83
C LEU A 296 -5.96 -0.19 10.67
N LEU A 297 -5.52 0.07 9.45
CA LEU A 297 -4.48 1.07 9.16
C LEU A 297 -4.95 2.49 9.48
N ALA A 298 -6.20 2.85 9.18
CA ALA A 298 -6.78 4.15 9.54
C ALA A 298 -6.72 4.35 11.06
N ASN A 299 -7.13 3.35 11.83
CA ASN A 299 -7.04 3.38 13.29
C ASN A 299 -5.60 3.53 13.78
N ILE A 300 -4.65 2.74 13.26
CA ILE A 300 -3.23 2.83 13.63
C ILE A 300 -2.69 4.24 13.32
N CYS A 301 -2.97 4.78 12.13
CA CYS A 301 -2.49 6.10 11.75
C CYS A 301 -3.10 7.20 12.62
N ILE A 302 -4.41 7.17 12.85
CA ILE A 302 -5.10 8.17 13.69
C ILE A 302 -4.60 8.11 15.13
N GLN A 303 -4.46 6.91 15.72
CA GLN A 303 -3.92 6.75 17.06
C GLN A 303 -2.46 7.23 17.15
N HIS A 304 -1.65 6.96 16.14
CA HIS A 304 -0.29 7.49 16.08
C HIS A 304 -0.30 9.02 16.04
N LEU A 305 -1.12 9.63 15.18
CA LEU A 305 -1.25 11.08 15.07
C LEU A 305 -1.77 11.76 16.34
N LEU A 306 -2.41 11.02 17.25
CA LEU A 306 -2.83 11.52 18.57
C LEU A 306 -1.69 11.63 19.59
N PHE A 307 -0.46 11.23 19.26
CA PHE A 307 0.66 11.31 20.20
C PHE A 307 0.87 12.74 20.73
N THR A 308 1.24 12.85 22.00
CA THR A 308 1.54 14.12 22.69
C THR A 308 2.88 14.69 22.23
N ASP A 309 3.79 13.84 21.73
CA ASP A 309 5.06 14.26 21.12
C ASP A 309 4.88 15.33 20.03
N PHE A 310 3.75 15.30 19.31
CA PHE A 310 3.42 16.25 18.24
C PHE A 310 2.80 17.57 18.73
N GLU A 311 2.46 17.68 20.01
CA GLU A 311 2.07 18.95 20.65
C GLU A 311 3.26 19.63 21.32
N GLU A 312 4.11 18.85 21.98
CA GLU A 312 5.17 19.35 22.86
C GLU A 312 6.41 19.83 22.09
N THR A 313 6.67 19.24 20.92
CA THR A 313 7.88 19.52 20.12
C THR A 313 7.52 19.80 18.66
N PRO A 314 7.52 21.08 18.21
CA PRO A 314 7.35 21.42 16.81
C PRO A 314 8.52 20.84 15.99
N LEU A 315 8.23 19.92 15.06
CA LEU A 315 9.23 19.22 14.25
C LEU A 315 10.02 20.11 13.26
N SER A 316 9.87 21.44 13.28
CA SER A 316 10.73 22.33 12.47
C SER A 316 12.22 22.26 12.84
N VAL A 317 12.57 21.58 13.94
CA VAL A 317 13.94 21.30 14.39
C VAL A 317 14.42 19.87 14.04
N ALA A 318 13.56 19.01 13.47
CA ALA A 318 13.82 17.58 13.29
C ALA A 318 14.27 17.17 11.87
N VAL A 319 14.90 18.08 11.12
CA VAL A 319 15.70 17.73 9.93
C VAL A 319 17.08 17.17 10.35
N GLY A 320 17.29 16.90 11.65
CA GLY A 320 18.44 16.21 12.23
C GLY A 320 18.17 14.73 12.53
N PRO A 321 19.22 13.88 12.63
CA PRO A 321 19.13 12.42 12.62
C PRO A 321 18.69 11.80 13.97
N SER A 322 17.71 12.36 14.67
CA SER A 322 17.05 11.64 15.78
C SER A 322 15.97 10.74 15.22
N ARG A 323 16.41 9.63 14.59
CA ARG A 323 15.61 8.74 13.71
C ARG A 323 14.49 7.95 14.40
N ASP A 324 14.33 8.02 15.71
CA ASP A 324 13.40 7.14 16.45
C ASP A 324 12.09 7.83 16.88
N HIS A 325 12.03 9.17 16.99
CA HIS A 325 10.82 9.93 17.40
C HIS A 325 9.96 10.41 16.22
N SER A 326 10.16 9.84 15.03
CA SER A 326 9.36 10.13 13.84
C SER A 326 9.02 8.87 13.04
N VAL A 327 9.30 7.69 13.60
CA VAL A 327 8.99 6.41 12.96
C VAL A 327 7.50 6.39 12.67
N PHE A 328 7.12 5.99 11.46
CA PHE A 328 5.72 5.90 11.00
C PHE A 328 4.99 7.25 10.85
N LEU A 329 5.61 8.39 11.17
CA LEU A 329 4.97 9.71 11.02
C LEU A 329 4.71 10.05 9.56
N ASP A 330 5.69 9.86 8.68
CA ASP A 330 5.51 10.04 7.23
C ASP A 330 4.31 9.23 6.70
N TYR A 331 4.28 7.94 7.00
CA TYR A 331 3.19 7.05 6.57
C TYR A 331 1.84 7.50 7.13
N SER A 332 1.76 7.73 8.44
CA SER A 332 0.51 8.10 9.09
C SER A 332 -0.01 9.45 8.62
N ALA A 333 0.84 10.47 8.51
CA ALA A 333 0.48 11.81 8.04
C ALA A 333 -0.03 11.81 6.59
N THR A 334 0.56 10.98 5.73
CA THR A 334 0.27 10.95 4.29
C THR A 334 -0.91 10.05 3.92
N HIS A 335 -1.14 8.96 4.65
CA HIS A 335 -2.05 7.90 4.22
C HIS A 335 -3.29 7.70 5.11
N TRP A 336 -3.39 8.33 6.29
CA TRP A 336 -4.52 8.09 7.19
C TRP A 336 -5.88 8.37 6.56
N THR A 337 -6.00 9.44 5.76
CA THR A 337 -7.27 9.81 5.10
C THR A 337 -7.63 8.85 3.97
N ALA A 338 -6.65 8.39 3.19
CA ALA A 338 -6.87 7.38 2.16
C ALA A 338 -7.37 6.07 2.79
N HIS A 339 -6.73 5.58 3.85
CA HIS A 339 -7.23 4.41 4.58
C HIS A 339 -8.63 4.62 5.15
N LEU A 340 -8.91 5.81 5.71
CA LEU A 340 -10.21 6.12 6.26
C LEU A 340 -11.31 6.09 5.18
N LEU A 341 -11.06 6.62 4.00
CA LEU A 341 -11.99 6.60 2.87
C LEU A 341 -12.24 5.18 2.36
N GLU A 342 -11.17 4.40 2.13
CA GLU A 342 -11.26 3.02 1.63
C GLU A 342 -11.91 2.05 2.63
N SER A 343 -11.82 2.35 3.92
CA SER A 343 -12.46 1.55 4.97
C SER A 343 -13.99 1.58 4.93
N LYS A 344 -14.59 2.57 4.26
CA LYS A 344 -16.04 2.84 4.24
C LYS A 344 -16.67 2.89 5.66
N LEU A 345 -15.86 3.24 6.66
CA LEU A 345 -16.28 3.31 8.07
C LEU A 345 -17.33 4.40 8.31
N GLN A 346 -18.20 4.13 9.30
CA GLN A 346 -18.97 5.17 9.95
C GLN A 346 -18.06 6.03 10.82
N LEU A 347 -17.75 7.23 10.34
CA LEU A 347 -16.86 8.20 10.99
C LEU A 347 -17.36 8.64 12.38
N GLU A 348 -18.64 8.41 12.70
CA GLU A 348 -19.27 8.78 13.97
C GLU A 348 -18.52 8.20 15.19
N GLY A 349 -18.05 6.95 15.10
CA GLY A 349 -17.31 6.30 16.19
C GLY A 349 -15.90 6.87 16.42
N MET A 350 -15.33 7.54 15.42
CA MET A 350 -13.97 8.12 15.45
C MET A 350 -14.00 9.66 15.58
N LEU A 351 -15.20 10.24 15.73
CA LEU A 351 -15.38 11.69 15.72
C LEU A 351 -14.54 12.43 16.78
N PRO A 352 -14.38 11.94 18.04
CA PRO A 352 -13.52 12.60 19.03
C PRO A 352 -12.07 12.70 18.57
N ASP A 353 -11.49 11.58 18.14
CA ASP A 353 -10.11 11.48 17.68
C ASP A 353 -9.88 12.36 16.44
N LEU A 354 -10.81 12.32 15.48
CA LEU A 354 -10.77 13.14 14.27
C LEU A 354 -10.83 14.63 14.57
N ASN A 355 -11.65 15.06 15.54
CA ASN A 355 -11.70 16.47 15.93
C ASN A 355 -10.37 16.95 16.50
N ILE A 356 -9.67 16.12 17.27
CA ILE A 356 -8.35 16.45 17.84
C ILE A 356 -7.31 16.60 16.72
N ILE A 357 -7.19 15.61 15.84
CA ILE A 357 -6.14 15.65 14.80
C ILE A 357 -6.43 16.67 13.70
N CYS A 358 -7.69 17.08 13.49
CA CYS A 358 -8.06 18.07 12.48
C CYS A 358 -8.06 19.52 12.99
N ASP A 359 -7.85 19.76 14.29
CA ASP A 359 -7.85 21.11 14.83
C ASP A 359 -6.60 21.87 14.37
N ALA A 360 -6.76 22.70 13.33
CA ALA A 360 -5.68 23.44 12.70
C ALA A 360 -4.99 24.48 13.63
N SER A 361 -5.59 24.79 14.78
CA SER A 361 -4.98 25.62 15.80
C SER A 361 -3.88 24.89 16.60
N THR A 362 -3.84 23.56 16.53
CA THR A 362 -2.88 22.73 17.27
C THR A 362 -1.59 22.47 16.48
N THR A 363 -0.45 22.39 17.19
CA THR A 363 0.84 21.99 16.61
C THR A 363 0.77 20.59 15.99
N ARG A 364 -0.02 19.69 16.59
CA ARG A 364 -0.26 18.33 16.08
C ARG A 364 -0.85 18.35 14.69
N CYS A 365 -1.92 19.12 14.48
CA CYS A 365 -2.55 19.22 13.17
C CYS A 365 -1.60 19.80 12.13
N GLN A 366 -0.90 20.88 12.50
CA GLN A 366 0.08 21.53 11.63
C GLN A 366 1.21 20.57 11.24
N THR A 367 1.71 19.78 12.17
CA THR A 367 2.78 18.79 11.94
C THR A 367 2.44 17.83 10.80
N TRP A 368 1.34 17.09 10.92
CA TRP A 368 1.02 16.09 9.90
C TRP A 368 0.56 16.75 8.60
N LEU A 369 -0.10 17.92 8.67
CA LEU A 369 -0.54 18.64 7.47
C LEU A 369 0.66 19.17 6.66
N HIS A 370 1.72 19.63 7.33
CA HIS A 370 2.98 20.01 6.68
C HIS A 370 3.63 18.84 5.96
N ILE A 371 3.70 17.68 6.61
CA ILE A 371 4.24 16.45 5.99
C ILE A 371 3.38 16.02 4.80
N TYR A 372 2.06 16.06 4.95
CA TYR A 372 1.15 15.71 3.87
C TYR A 372 1.32 16.63 2.66
N TRP A 373 1.41 17.96 2.83
CA TRP A 373 1.67 18.85 1.69
C TRP A 373 3.07 18.73 1.11
N ALA A 374 4.08 18.48 1.93
CA ALA A 374 5.42 18.18 1.43
C ALA A 374 5.39 16.94 0.52
N SER A 375 4.59 15.92 0.85
CA SER A 375 4.43 14.72 0.01
C SER A 375 3.77 15.00 -1.34
N LEU A 376 2.98 16.08 -1.45
CA LEU A 376 2.36 16.50 -2.71
C LEU A 376 3.28 17.38 -3.58
N ASN A 377 4.46 17.76 -3.10
CA ASN A 377 5.34 18.75 -3.75
C ASN A 377 4.66 20.09 -4.05
N THR A 378 3.75 20.53 -3.18
CA THR A 378 3.08 21.83 -3.31
C THR A 378 3.40 22.73 -2.14
N GLU A 379 3.23 24.04 -2.34
CA GLU A 379 3.42 25.01 -1.27
C GLU A 379 2.34 24.83 -0.20
N PHE A 380 2.77 24.74 1.06
CA PHE A 380 1.84 24.63 2.20
C PHE A 380 1.00 25.92 2.32
N PRO A 381 -0.34 25.85 2.26
CA PRO A 381 -1.22 26.99 2.43
C PRO A 381 -1.22 27.46 3.88
N THR A 382 -0.52 28.56 4.13
CA THR A 382 -0.58 29.22 5.44
C THR A 382 -1.97 29.81 5.70
N GLY A 383 -2.37 29.90 6.97
CA GLY A 383 -3.73 30.33 7.34
C GLY A 383 -4.81 29.27 7.13
N PHE A 384 -4.43 27.99 6.96
CA PHE A 384 -5.38 26.89 6.82
C PHE A 384 -6.21 26.70 8.08
N THR A 385 -7.53 26.84 7.99
CA THR A 385 -8.44 26.69 9.14
C THR A 385 -8.92 25.24 9.29
N THR A 386 -9.44 24.88 10.47
CA THR A 386 -10.02 23.55 10.70
C THR A 386 -11.14 23.21 9.69
N LEU A 387 -11.97 24.19 9.30
CA LEU A 387 -12.97 23.98 8.25
C LEU A 387 -12.34 23.70 6.89
N MET A 388 -11.20 24.32 6.55
CA MET A 388 -10.47 24.01 5.31
C MET A 388 -9.88 22.61 5.34
N VAL A 389 -9.30 22.19 6.48
CA VAL A 389 -8.81 20.80 6.68
C VAL A 389 -9.93 19.81 6.42
N THR A 390 -11.02 19.89 7.17
CA THR A 390 -12.10 18.90 7.07
C THR A 390 -12.80 18.94 5.71
N SER A 391 -12.83 20.11 5.06
CA SER A 391 -13.37 20.28 3.71
C SER A 391 -12.47 19.70 2.63
N TYR A 392 -11.15 19.86 2.73
CA TYR A 392 -10.19 19.32 1.79
C TYR A 392 -10.27 17.79 1.73
N PHE A 393 -10.35 17.14 2.91
CA PHE A 393 -10.35 15.68 3.05
C PHE A 393 -11.75 15.03 3.00
N GLY A 394 -12.83 15.79 2.81
CA GLY A 394 -14.16 15.21 2.70
C GLY A 394 -14.76 14.69 4.02
N LEU A 395 -14.25 15.14 5.16
CA LEU A 395 -14.64 14.66 6.50
C LEU A 395 -15.98 15.26 6.93
N THR A 396 -17.05 14.76 6.34
CA THR A 396 -18.41 15.33 6.48
C THR A 396 -18.88 15.40 7.94
N PRO A 397 -18.76 14.35 8.78
CA PRO A 397 -19.20 14.40 10.18
C PRO A 397 -18.38 15.37 11.04
N VAL A 398 -17.06 15.45 10.81
CA VAL A 398 -16.17 16.40 11.48
C VAL A 398 -16.55 17.83 11.09
N THR A 399 -16.76 18.08 9.79
CA THR A 399 -17.22 19.37 9.27
C THR A 399 -18.57 19.78 9.88
N LYS A 400 -19.54 18.86 9.98
CA LYS A 400 -20.83 19.12 10.64
C LYS A 400 -20.67 19.50 12.11
N HIS A 401 -19.71 18.92 12.82
CA HIS A 401 -19.41 19.25 14.20
C HIS A 401 -18.85 20.67 14.31
N TRP A 402 -17.77 20.97 13.59
CA TRP A 402 -17.11 22.27 13.64
C TRP A 402 -18.02 23.41 13.21
N ILE A 403 -18.81 23.22 12.14
CA ILE A 403 -19.77 24.22 11.69
C ILE A 403 -20.71 24.69 12.83
N LYS A 404 -21.06 23.85 13.81
CA LYS A 404 -21.95 24.24 14.92
C LYS A 404 -21.29 25.13 15.97
N ILE A 405 -19.96 25.20 16.02
CA ILE A 405 -19.23 26.00 17.00
C ILE A 405 -19.36 27.49 16.67
N ASN A 406 -19.58 28.31 17.69
CA ASN A 406 -19.70 29.76 17.55
C ASN A 406 -18.33 30.41 17.29
N GLY A 407 -18.31 31.51 16.54
CA GLY A 407 -17.08 32.28 16.28
C GLY A 407 -16.22 31.80 15.10
N ILE A 408 -16.60 30.70 14.43
CA ILE A 408 -15.89 30.27 13.23
C ILE A 408 -16.17 31.22 12.06
N ASP A 409 -15.08 31.65 11.42
CA ASP A 409 -15.14 32.33 10.13
C ASP A 409 -15.23 31.31 8.98
N PHE A 410 -16.35 31.36 8.26
CA PHE A 410 -16.65 30.46 7.14
C PHE A 410 -16.09 30.99 5.81
N ASP A 411 -15.84 32.30 5.75
CA ASP A 411 -15.36 33.00 4.57
C ASP A 411 -13.84 33.23 4.63
N ALA A 412 -13.18 32.76 5.70
CA ALA A 412 -11.74 32.72 5.83
C ALA A 412 -11.11 32.09 4.59
N ARG A 413 -9.96 32.63 4.18
CA ARG A 413 -9.20 32.19 3.02
C ARG A 413 -7.76 31.91 3.43
N ASP A 414 -7.21 30.82 2.92
CA ASP A 414 -5.78 30.56 3.06
C ASP A 414 -4.97 31.63 2.31
N HIS A 415 -3.76 31.90 2.77
CA HIS A 415 -2.96 33.02 2.28
C HIS A 415 -2.21 32.73 0.98
N VAL A 416 -2.09 31.46 0.58
CA VAL A 416 -1.29 31.04 -0.58
C VAL A 416 -2.16 30.97 -1.83
N TYR A 417 -3.28 30.28 -1.75
CA TYR A 417 -4.20 30.05 -2.86
C TYR A 417 -5.47 30.92 -2.79
N GLY A 418 -5.69 31.62 -1.68
CA GLY A 418 -6.86 32.47 -1.50
C GLY A 418 -8.18 31.71 -1.47
N ARG A 419 -8.16 30.42 -1.11
CA ARG A 419 -9.33 29.52 -1.16
C ARG A 419 -10.00 29.43 0.21
N SER A 420 -11.33 29.42 0.21
CA SER A 420 -12.13 29.14 1.40
C SER A 420 -12.38 27.64 1.58
N ALA A 421 -12.91 27.24 2.74
CA ALA A 421 -13.34 25.87 2.98
C ALA A 421 -14.31 25.35 1.90
N LEU A 422 -15.23 26.19 1.44
CA LEU A 422 -16.15 25.86 0.34
C LEU A 422 -15.40 25.63 -0.98
N SER A 423 -14.39 26.47 -1.29
CA SER A 423 -13.59 26.33 -2.50
C SER A 423 -12.76 25.04 -2.50
N TRP A 424 -12.18 24.65 -1.35
CA TRP A 424 -11.45 23.40 -1.21
C TRP A 424 -12.36 22.18 -1.37
N ALA A 425 -13.53 22.18 -0.70
CA ALA A 425 -14.50 21.11 -0.85
C ALA A 425 -14.97 20.95 -2.30
N ALA A 426 -15.25 22.05 -2.99
CA ALA A 426 -15.68 22.03 -4.39
C ALA A 426 -14.56 21.53 -5.32
N GLY A 427 -13.33 22.02 -5.15
CA GLY A 427 -12.18 21.61 -5.95
C GLY A 427 -11.84 20.11 -5.84
N ASN A 428 -12.10 19.51 -4.69
CA ASN A 428 -11.85 18.09 -4.43
C ASN A 428 -13.10 17.20 -4.61
N GLY A 429 -14.22 17.75 -5.09
CA GLY A 429 -15.44 16.97 -5.38
C GLY A 429 -16.29 16.58 -4.16
N HIS A 430 -16.07 17.16 -2.99
CA HIS A 430 -16.78 16.84 -1.73
C HIS A 430 -18.17 17.46 -1.66
N SER A 431 -19.07 17.00 -2.52
CA SER A 431 -20.40 17.57 -2.72
C SER A 431 -21.27 17.65 -1.45
N ALA A 432 -21.13 16.70 -0.52
CA ALA A 432 -21.83 16.73 0.76
C ALA A 432 -21.43 17.95 1.62
N ILE A 433 -20.14 18.28 1.65
CA ILE A 433 -19.62 19.44 2.39
C ILE A 433 -20.00 20.75 1.68
N VAL A 434 -19.94 20.78 0.35
CA VAL A 434 -20.40 21.94 -0.44
C VAL A 434 -21.85 22.30 -0.10
N LYS A 435 -22.75 21.30 -0.05
CA LYS A 435 -24.15 21.50 0.36
C LYS A 435 -24.27 22.01 1.81
N LEU A 436 -23.47 21.50 2.74
CA LEU A 436 -23.48 21.96 4.14
C LEU A 436 -23.04 23.42 4.29
N LEU A 437 -21.96 23.82 3.61
CA LEU A 437 -21.39 25.16 3.72
C LEU A 437 -22.24 26.22 2.99
N THR A 438 -22.83 25.87 1.83
CA THR A 438 -23.70 26.77 1.06
C THR A 438 -25.01 27.09 1.79
N GLN A 439 -25.67 26.09 2.38
CA GLN A 439 -26.91 26.29 3.13
C GLN A 439 -26.74 27.27 4.30
N ARG A 440 -25.57 27.27 4.94
CA ARG A 440 -25.29 28.15 6.07
C ARG A 440 -24.87 29.55 5.64
N SER A 441 -24.09 29.65 4.57
CA SER A 441 -23.70 30.92 3.95
C SER A 441 -24.94 31.70 3.49
N TRP A 442 -25.92 31.01 2.89
CA TRP A 442 -27.21 31.61 2.50
C TRP A 442 -28.02 32.13 3.70
N LYS A 443 -28.05 31.40 4.82
CA LYS A 443 -28.70 31.87 6.05
C LYS A 443 -28.04 33.12 6.63
N LYS A 444 -26.71 33.20 6.67
CA LYS A 444 -25.99 34.42 7.10
C LYS A 444 -26.24 35.58 6.15
N PHE A 445 -26.25 35.34 4.84
CA PHE A 445 -26.57 36.36 3.84
C PHE A 445 -27.98 36.92 4.05
N LEU A 446 -28.98 36.07 4.26
CA LEU A 446 -30.35 36.50 4.58
C LEU A 446 -30.44 37.27 5.90
N GLN A 447 -29.72 36.84 6.95
CA GLN A 447 -29.66 37.56 8.23
C GLN A 447 -29.02 38.94 8.10
N ARG A 448 -27.91 39.06 7.36
CA ARG A 448 -27.27 40.36 7.08
C ARG A 448 -28.18 41.28 6.29
N ARG A 449 -28.87 40.76 5.25
CA ARG A 449 -29.83 41.53 4.47
C ARG A 449 -31.01 42.00 5.33
N ALA A 450 -31.56 41.15 6.17
CA ALA A 450 -32.62 41.53 7.10
C ALA A 450 -32.17 42.66 8.06
N LEU A 451 -30.96 42.58 8.63
CA LEU A 451 -30.41 43.63 9.50
C LEU A 451 -30.22 44.97 8.76
N VAL A 452 -29.81 44.95 7.49
CA VAL A 452 -29.71 46.16 6.66
C VAL A 452 -31.10 46.73 6.32
N ASP A 453 -32.07 45.87 6.03
CA ASP A 453 -33.46 46.28 5.74
C ASP A 453 -34.20 46.81 6.99
N PHE A 454 -33.78 46.43 8.20
CA PHE A 454 -34.27 47.00 9.47
C PHE A 454 -33.58 48.34 9.81
N ALA A 455 -32.28 48.49 9.54
CA ALA A 455 -31.56 49.73 9.78
C ALA A 455 -31.95 50.87 8.82
N GLY A 456 -32.52 50.55 7.65
CA GLY A 456 -33.01 51.54 6.67
C GLY A 456 -34.43 52.05 6.92
N LYS A 457 -35.10 51.67 8.01
CA LYS A 457 -36.48 52.08 8.33
C LYS A 457 -36.63 53.09 9.47
N ASP A 458 -35.53 53.46 10.13
CA ASP A 458 -35.49 54.48 11.20
C ASP A 458 -34.80 55.79 10.74
N GLY A 459 -34.78 56.07 9.44
CA GLY A 459 -34.18 57.27 8.83
C GLY A 459 -35.20 58.26 8.29
#